data_AF-A0A6P6SPI5-F1
#
_entry.id   AF-A0A6P6SPI5-F1
#
_cell.length_a   1.000
_cell.length_b   1.000
_cell.length_c   1.000
_cell.angle_alpha   90.00
_cell.angle_beta   90.00
_cell.angle_gamma   90.00
#
_symmetry.space_group_name_H-M   'P 1'
#
loop_
_entity.id
_entity.type
_entity.pdbx_description
1 polymer ?
#
loop_
_entity_poly.entity_id
_entity_poly.type
_entity_poly.pdbx_seq_one_letter_code
_entity_poly.pdbx_strand_id
1 'polypeptide(L)'
;MPQEPEPTAPAAVRNAYKKHKDDNREASCIMIASMTPQLQQQHMNMGAYDIVQHLRELFEQQSRTVRYDTSKELFRCKMAEGAPVAPHMNNLQHTLPQLLNVLKTAEKEIKKGKALLVCLSLLL
;
A
#
# COMPACT_ATOMS: atom_id res chain seq x y z
N MET A 1 -20.76 5.93 0.89
CA MET A 1 -21.67 5.99 -0.28
C MET A 1 -22.93 6.78 0.08
N PRO A 2 -23.58 7.42 -0.90
CA PRO A 2 -24.90 8.04 -0.69
C PRO A 2 -25.92 6.98 -0.30
N GLN A 3 -26.83 7.32 0.62
CA GLN A 3 -27.95 6.46 0.96
C GLN A 3 -28.92 6.35 -0.21
N GLU A 4 -29.50 5.16 -0.39
CA GLU A 4 -30.52 4.95 -1.41
C GLU A 4 -31.75 5.83 -1.07
N PRO A 5 -32.25 6.63 -2.03
CA PRO A 5 -33.39 7.49 -1.78
C PRO A 5 -34.67 6.67 -1.64
N GLU A 6 -35.56 7.11 -0.74
CA GLU A 6 -36.89 6.53 -0.57
C GLU A 6 -37.69 6.52 -1.90
N PRO A 7 -38.59 5.54 -2.12
CA PRO A 7 -39.38 5.46 -3.35
C PRO A 7 -40.22 6.72 -3.62
N THR A 8 -40.61 7.43 -2.57
CA THR A 8 -41.40 8.68 -2.61
C THR A 8 -40.54 9.94 -2.80
N ALA A 9 -39.21 9.79 -2.83
CA ALA A 9 -38.30 10.93 -2.96
C ALA A 9 -38.49 11.68 -4.30
N PRO A 10 -38.23 12.99 -4.34
CA PRO A 10 -38.32 13.79 -5.55
C PRO A 10 -37.51 13.19 -6.70
N ALA A 11 -38.02 13.31 -7.92
CA ALA A 11 -37.36 12.77 -9.12
C ALA A 11 -35.92 13.27 -9.27
N ALA A 12 -35.65 14.53 -8.91
CA ALA A 12 -34.30 15.09 -8.92
C ALA A 12 -33.32 14.32 -8.01
N VAL A 13 -33.77 13.91 -6.82
CA VAL A 13 -32.95 13.15 -5.85
C VAL A 13 -32.65 11.74 -6.38
N ARG A 14 -33.66 11.06 -6.92
CA ARG A 14 -33.51 9.73 -7.52
C ARG A 14 -32.59 9.77 -8.75
N ASN A 15 -32.72 10.79 -9.60
CA ASN A 15 -31.86 10.99 -10.76
C ASN A 15 -30.41 11.27 -10.36
N ALA A 16 -30.18 12.10 -9.34
CA ALA A 16 -28.85 12.37 -8.82
C ALA A 16 -28.19 11.10 -8.25
N TYR A 17 -28.94 10.28 -7.50
CA TYR A 17 -28.46 9.00 -7.00
C TYR A 17 -28.08 8.03 -8.13
N LYS A 18 -28.94 7.91 -9.16
CA LYS A 18 -28.66 7.08 -10.33
C LYS A 18 -27.37 7.53 -11.03
N LYS A 19 -27.25 8.84 -11.31
CA LYS A 19 -26.05 9.41 -11.91
C LYS A 19 -24.81 9.09 -11.08
N HIS A 20 -24.87 9.22 -9.75
CA HIS A 20 -23.76 8.85 -8.88
C HIS A 20 -23.38 7.37 -8.99
N LYS A 21 -24.35 6.45 -9.07
CA LYS A 21 -24.07 5.03 -9.26
C LYS A 21 -23.39 4.75 -10.60
N ASP A 22 -23.85 5.41 -11.66
CA ASP A 22 -23.29 5.27 -13.00
C ASP A 22 -21.85 5.83 -13.04
N ASP A 23 -21.63 7.03 -12.51
CA ASP A 23 -20.30 7.66 -12.38
C ASP A 23 -19.34 6.78 -11.55
N ASN A 24 -19.82 6.23 -10.42
CA ASN A 24 -19.02 5.34 -9.57
C ASN A 24 -18.66 4.03 -10.30
N ARG A 25 -19.59 3.46 -11.08
CA ARG A 25 -19.33 2.26 -11.89
C ARG A 25 -18.26 2.53 -12.95
N GLU A 26 -18.38 3.64 -13.67
CA GLU A 26 -17.41 4.05 -14.68
C GLU A 26 -16.02 4.23 -14.07
N ALA A 27 -15.91 4.98 -12.99
CA ALA A 27 -14.65 5.18 -12.28
C ALA A 27 -14.04 3.85 -11.82
N SER A 28 -14.85 2.93 -11.28
CA SER A 28 -14.39 1.61 -10.84
C SER A 28 -13.84 0.79 -12.01
N CYS A 29 -14.54 0.79 -13.15
CA CYS A 29 -14.10 0.09 -14.35
C CYS A 29 -12.75 0.62 -14.86
N ILE A 30 -12.58 1.94 -14.91
CA ILE A 30 -11.32 2.58 -15.34
C ILE A 30 -10.18 2.21 -14.38
N MET A 31 -10.43 2.27 -13.06
CA MET A 31 -9.45 1.89 -12.06
C MET A 31 -9.01 0.43 -12.26
N ILE A 32 -9.95 -0.50 -12.35
CA ILE A 32 -9.67 -1.93 -12.54
C ILE A 32 -8.89 -2.17 -13.85
N ALA A 33 -9.29 -1.53 -14.95
CA ALA A 33 -8.61 -1.67 -16.23
C ALA A 33 -7.13 -1.24 -16.19
N SER A 34 -6.79 -0.28 -15.32
CA SER A 34 -5.40 0.20 -15.15
C SER A 34 -4.52 -0.73 -14.31
N MET A 35 -5.10 -1.75 -13.67
CA MET A 35 -4.38 -2.65 -12.76
C MET A 35 -3.77 -3.86 -13.47
N THR A 36 -2.85 -4.52 -12.78
CA THR A 36 -2.35 -5.84 -13.18
C THR A 36 -3.43 -6.92 -13.03
N PRO A 37 -3.37 -8.02 -13.79
CA PRO A 37 -4.38 -9.08 -13.73
C PRO A 37 -4.64 -9.63 -12.32
N GLN A 38 -3.61 -9.71 -11.48
CA GLN A 38 -3.71 -10.16 -10.10
C GLN A 38 -4.58 -9.25 -9.25
N LEU A 39 -4.40 -7.93 -9.38
CA LEU A 39 -5.20 -6.95 -8.65
C LEU A 39 -6.61 -6.84 -9.24
N GLN A 40 -6.80 -7.02 -10.54
CA GLN A 40 -8.11 -6.96 -11.17
C GLN A 40 -9.11 -7.93 -10.54
N GLN A 41 -8.72 -9.20 -10.37
CA GLN A 41 -9.61 -10.24 -9.81
C GLN A 41 -10.11 -9.91 -8.40
N GLN A 42 -9.31 -9.22 -7.59
CA GLN A 42 -9.67 -8.87 -6.22
C GLN A 42 -10.69 -7.72 -6.14
N HIS A 43 -10.81 -6.90 -7.19
CA HIS A 43 -11.55 -5.63 -7.15
C HIS A 43 -12.76 -5.58 -8.09
N MET A 44 -13.08 -6.66 -8.82
CA MET A 44 -14.15 -6.68 -9.83
C MET A 44 -15.54 -6.28 -9.31
N ASN A 45 -15.81 -6.49 -8.03
CA ASN A 45 -17.12 -6.24 -7.41
C ASN A 45 -17.11 -5.05 -6.44
N MET A 46 -16.05 -4.25 -6.43
CA MET A 46 -15.89 -3.12 -5.51
C MET A 46 -16.24 -1.79 -6.19
N GLY A 47 -16.75 -0.82 -5.41
CA GLY A 47 -16.90 0.55 -5.88
C GLY A 47 -15.57 1.31 -5.85
N ALA A 48 -15.47 2.42 -6.58
CA ALA A 48 -14.23 3.17 -6.75
C ALA A 48 -13.62 3.62 -5.41
N TYR A 49 -14.47 4.02 -4.46
CA TYR A 49 -14.03 4.37 -3.11
C TYR A 49 -13.40 3.17 -2.39
N ASP A 50 -14.08 2.01 -2.40
CA ASP A 50 -13.63 0.80 -1.72
C ASP A 50 -12.33 0.28 -2.33
N ILE A 51 -12.21 0.36 -3.67
CA ILE A 51 -10.97 0.05 -4.39
C ILE A 51 -9.81 0.90 -3.87
N VAL A 52 -9.99 2.22 -3.79
CA VAL A 52 -8.92 3.11 -3.32
C VAL A 52 -8.52 2.81 -1.88
N GLN A 53 -9.49 2.51 -1.01
CA GLN A 53 -9.19 2.18 0.39
C GLN A 53 -8.48 0.84 0.54
N HIS A 54 -8.96 -0.18 -0.16
CA HIS A 54 -8.35 -1.50 -0.11
C HIS A 54 -6.92 -1.49 -0.67
N LEU A 55 -6.68 -0.78 -1.77
CA LEU A 55 -5.32 -0.59 -2.31
C LEU A 55 -4.42 0.15 -1.32
N ARG A 56 -4.91 1.21 -0.67
CA ARG A 56 -4.15 1.93 0.35
C ARG A 56 -3.72 0.98 1.47
N GLU A 57 -4.66 0.23 2.03
CA GLU A 57 -4.37 -0.72 3.10
C GLU A 57 -3.36 -1.79 2.66
N LEU A 58 -3.57 -2.38 1.49
CA LEU A 58 -2.70 -3.43 0.95
C LEU A 58 -1.26 -2.93 0.74
N PHE A 59 -1.07 -1.77 0.10
CA PHE A 59 0.26 -1.23 -0.15
C PHE A 59 0.93 -0.68 1.11
N GLU A 60 0.17 -0.13 2.06
CA GLU A 60 0.73 0.26 3.35
C GLU A 60 1.17 -0.97 4.17
N GLN A 61 0.39 -2.05 4.16
CA GLN A 61 0.76 -3.32 4.80
C GLN A 61 2.01 -3.93 4.15
N GLN A 62 2.06 -4.04 2.83
CA GLN A 62 3.27 -4.50 2.13
C GLN A 62 4.49 -3.65 2.49
N SER A 63 4.32 -2.32 2.53
CA SER A 63 5.41 -1.41 2.91
C SER A 63 5.90 -1.66 4.34
N ARG A 64 4.99 -1.92 5.29
CA ARG A 64 5.34 -2.31 6.67
C ARG A 64 6.12 -3.63 6.70
N THR A 65 5.63 -4.66 6.00
CA THR A 65 6.28 -5.97 5.94
C THR A 65 7.68 -5.89 5.33
N VAL A 66 7.83 -5.24 4.18
CA VAL A 66 9.14 -5.08 3.52
C VAL A 66 10.13 -4.35 4.42
N ARG A 67 9.69 -3.28 5.10
CA ARG A 67 10.53 -2.58 6.08
C ARG A 67 10.98 -3.51 7.21
N TYR A 68 10.03 -4.20 7.82
CA TYR A 68 10.29 -5.12 8.93
C TYR A 68 11.26 -6.24 8.54
N ASP A 69 11.00 -6.93 7.42
CA ASP A 69 11.82 -8.05 6.96
C ASP A 69 13.23 -7.59 6.59
N THR A 70 13.35 -6.42 5.95
CA THR A 70 14.66 -5.83 5.60
C THR A 70 15.45 -5.46 6.87
N SER A 71 14.81 -4.83 7.85
CA SER A 71 15.44 -4.49 9.13
C SER A 71 15.84 -5.74 9.91
N LYS A 72 14.96 -6.74 9.94
CA LYS A 72 15.22 -8.03 10.62
C LYS A 72 16.41 -8.76 10.01
N GLU A 73 16.51 -8.80 8.68
CA GLU A 73 17.64 -9.43 8.00
C GLU A 73 18.95 -8.66 8.26
N LEU A 74 18.90 -7.33 8.29
CA LEU A 74 20.04 -6.50 8.65
C LEU A 74 20.53 -6.78 10.07
N PHE A 75 19.63 -6.82 11.06
CA PHE A 75 20.02 -7.11 12.44
C PHE A 75 20.58 -8.53 12.60
N ARG A 76 20.14 -9.47 11.78
CA ARG A 76 20.68 -10.84 11.72
C ARG A 76 22.03 -10.93 11.03
N CYS A 77 22.40 -9.96 10.21
CA CYS A 77 23.73 -9.90 9.60
C CYS A 77 24.86 -9.67 10.63
N LYS A 78 24.62 -9.72 11.94
CA LYS A 78 25.71 -9.72 12.92
C LYS A 78 26.58 -10.98 12.74
N MET A 79 27.82 -10.77 12.33
CA MET A 79 28.80 -11.84 12.20
C MET A 79 29.18 -12.37 13.60
N ALA A 80 29.19 -13.69 13.77
CA ALA A 80 29.64 -14.32 15.00
C ALA A 80 31.16 -14.14 15.18
N GLU A 81 31.62 -14.03 16.44
CA GLU A 81 33.04 -13.88 16.74
C GLU A 81 33.82 -15.11 16.23
N GLY A 82 34.88 -14.86 15.44
CA GLY A 82 35.67 -15.90 14.79
C GLY A 82 35.09 -16.49 13.51
N ALA A 83 33.91 -16.07 13.04
CA ALA A 83 33.32 -16.56 11.79
C ALA A 83 34.02 -15.98 10.53
N PRO A 84 34.08 -16.73 9.42
CA PRO A 84 34.69 -16.25 8.17
C PRO A 84 33.97 -15.01 7.60
N VAL A 85 34.74 -14.02 7.16
CA VAL A 85 34.22 -12.74 6.63
C VAL A 85 33.58 -12.90 5.24
N ALA A 86 34.09 -13.80 4.40
CA ALA A 86 33.67 -13.90 3.00
C ALA A 86 32.16 -14.25 2.81
N PRO A 87 31.57 -15.25 3.50
CA PRO A 87 30.14 -15.53 3.42
C PRO A 87 29.28 -14.37 3.93
N HIS A 88 29.75 -13.69 4.98
CA HIS A 88 29.07 -12.54 5.55
C HIS A 88 29.04 -11.35 4.58
N MET A 89 30.15 -11.10 3.88
CA MET A 89 30.26 -10.04 2.89
C MET A 89 29.32 -10.26 1.70
N ASN A 90 29.12 -11.51 1.26
CA ASN A 90 28.16 -11.85 0.21
C ASN A 90 26.71 -11.57 0.64
N ASN A 91 26.35 -11.89 1.89
CA ASN A 91 25.02 -11.60 2.43
C ASN A 91 24.76 -10.08 2.54
N LEU A 92 25.76 -9.32 2.98
CA LEU A 92 25.69 -7.85 2.99
C LEU A 92 25.54 -7.29 1.58
N GLN A 93 26.28 -7.82 0.60
CA GLN A 93 26.23 -7.35 -0.78
C GLN A 93 24.83 -7.54 -1.41
N HIS A 94 24.10 -8.58 -1.01
CA HIS A 94 22.71 -8.81 -1.44
C HIS A 94 21.69 -7.93 -0.69
N THR A 95 21.89 -7.72 0.61
CA THR A 95 20.90 -7.06 1.49
C THR A 95 21.03 -5.53 1.49
N LEU A 96 22.25 -4.99 1.34
CA LEU A 96 22.51 -3.55 1.36
C LEU A 96 21.74 -2.76 0.27
N PRO A 97 21.63 -3.22 -0.98
CA PRO A 97 20.83 -2.52 -2.00
C PRO A 97 19.33 -2.46 -1.65
N GLN A 98 18.77 -3.53 -1.08
CA GLN A 98 17.38 -3.56 -0.64
C GLN A 98 17.15 -2.54 0.49
N LEU A 99 18.07 -2.51 1.47
CA LEU A 99 18.05 -1.54 2.56
C LEU A 99 18.13 -0.09 2.05
N LEU A 100 19.04 0.19 1.12
CA LEU A 100 19.20 1.53 0.55
C LEU A 100 17.89 2.02 -0.10
N ASN A 101 17.17 1.14 -0.80
CA ASN A 101 15.89 1.47 -1.42
C ASN A 101 14.78 1.71 -0.40
N VAL A 102 14.75 0.91 0.68
CA VAL A 102 13.80 1.11 1.78
C VAL A 102 14.05 2.44 2.49
N LEU A 103 15.31 2.78 2.77
CA LEU A 103 15.68 4.05 3.42
C LEU A 103 15.37 5.26 2.54
N LYS A 104 15.66 5.22 1.23
CA LYS A 104 15.29 6.28 0.28
C LYS A 104 13.77 6.50 0.22
N THR A 105 13.01 5.41 0.28
CA THR A 105 11.54 5.47 0.31
C THR A 105 11.05 6.10 1.62
N ALA A 106 11.61 5.70 2.77
CA ALA A 106 11.28 6.26 4.07
C ALA A 106 11.62 7.77 4.15
N GLU A 107 12.79 8.16 3.65
CA GLU A 107 13.23 9.57 3.57
C GLU A 107 12.24 10.42 2.76
N LYS A 108 11.78 9.91 1.61
CA LYS A 108 10.79 10.60 0.77
C LYS A 108 9.46 10.78 1.47
N GLU A 109 9.01 9.81 2.27
CA GLU A 109 7.76 9.91 3.03
C GLU A 109 7.89 10.84 4.25
N ILE A 110 9.07 10.90 4.89
CA ILE A 110 9.37 11.89 5.95
C ILE A 110 9.33 13.31 5.39
N LYS A 111 9.94 13.55 4.21
CA LYS A 111 9.90 14.86 3.52
C LYS A 111 8.49 15.31 3.14
N LYS A 112 7.54 14.38 3.00
CA LYS A 112 6.11 14.68 2.76
C LYS A 112 5.31 14.94 4.04
N GLY A 113 5.95 15.04 5.20
CA GLY A 113 5.29 15.36 6.46
C GLY A 113 4.66 14.17 7.19
N LYS A 114 4.93 12.93 6.79
CA LYS A 114 4.46 11.70 7.47
C LYS A 114 5.44 11.18 8.54
N ALA A 115 6.28 12.07 9.08
CA ALA A 115 7.44 11.72 9.90
C ALA A 115 7.11 10.95 11.20
N LEU A 116 5.99 11.29 11.86
CA LEU A 116 5.58 10.66 13.13
C LEU A 116 5.25 9.17 12.98
N LEU A 117 4.67 8.76 11.85
CA LEU A 117 4.30 7.36 11.61
C LEU A 117 5.52 6.48 11.29
N VAL A 118 6.55 7.05 10.67
CA VAL A 118 7.79 6.33 10.29
C VAL A 118 8.70 6.15 11.50
N CYS A 119 8.87 7.18 12.34
CA CYS A 119 9.69 7.10 13.56
C CYS A 119 9.11 6.13 14.60
N LEU A 120 7.78 6.06 14.75
CA LEU A 120 7.13 5.08 15.63
C LEU A 120 7.32 3.62 15.16
N SER A 121 7.48 3.39 13.86
CA SER A 121 7.68 2.04 13.29
C SER A 121 9.14 1.58 13.21
N LEU A 122 10.10 2.46 13.54
CA LEU A 122 11.53 2.14 13.61
C LEU A 122 12.01 1.93 15.06
N LEU A 123 11.19 2.28 16.05
CA LEU A 123 11.49 2.22 17.48
C LEU A 123 10.73 1.11 18.24
N LEU A 124 9.86 0.37 17.55
CA LEU A 124 9.17 -0.84 18.05
C LEU A 124 9.55 -2.03 17.17
#